data_AF-A0A2D4HA84-F1
#
_entry.id   AF-A0A2D4HA84-F1
#
_cell.length_a   1.000
_cell.length_b   1.000
_cell.length_c   1.000
_cell.angle_alpha   90.00
_cell.angle_beta   90.00
_cell.angle_gamma   90.00
#
_symmetry.space_group_name_H-M   'P 1'
#
loop_
_entity.id
_entity.type
_entity.pdbx_description
1 polymer ?
#
loop_
_entity_poly.entity_id
_entity_poly.type
_entity_poly.pdbx_seq_one_letter_code
_entity_poly.pdbx_strand_id
1 'polypeptide(L)'
;MEDSLVYLEMDKAATYLRFQNIVESKEEDLEQVMAEILAEVLERDKDDILKKLDEVYRVNTNYARCHKCPKEVYVRFARRKVWDIIYKISREETIKYKDK
;
A
#
# COMPACT_ATOMS: atom_id res chain seq x y z
N MET A 1 18.29 -14.50 -20.90
CA MET A 1 18.36 -14.70 -19.43
C MET A 1 17.84 -13.47 -18.70
N GLU A 2 18.14 -12.27 -19.17
CA GLU A 2 17.61 -11.00 -18.62
C GLU A 2 16.09 -10.89 -18.76
N ASP A 3 15.51 -11.26 -19.92
CA ASP A 3 14.05 -11.19 -20.14
C ASP A 3 13.23 -12.05 -19.17
N SER A 4 13.77 -13.20 -18.76
CA SER A 4 13.11 -14.10 -17.80
C SER A 4 13.13 -13.52 -16.39
N LEU A 5 14.18 -12.78 -16.03
CA LEU A 5 14.29 -12.09 -14.75
C LEU A 5 13.29 -10.91 -14.70
N VAL A 6 13.23 -10.12 -15.77
CA VAL A 6 12.30 -8.99 -15.91
C VAL A 6 10.85 -9.46 -15.77
N TYR A 7 10.48 -10.57 -16.41
CA TYR A 7 9.13 -11.11 -16.30
C TYR A 7 8.75 -11.51 -14.86
N LEU A 8 9.68 -12.14 -14.14
CA LEU A 8 9.51 -12.52 -12.74
C LEU A 8 9.40 -11.31 -11.80
N GLU A 9 10.18 -10.25 -12.06
CA GLU A 9 10.09 -9.00 -11.29
C GLU A 9 8.81 -8.23 -11.58
N MET A 10 8.36 -8.20 -12.84
CA MET A 10 7.09 -7.58 -13.23
C MET A 10 5.89 -8.27 -12.59
N ASP A 11 5.88 -9.61 -12.59
CA ASP A 11 4.79 -10.39 -11.98
C ASP A 11 4.74 -10.17 -10.46
N LYS A 12 5.91 -10.11 -9.80
CA LYS A 12 6.01 -9.72 -8.38
C LYS A 12 5.52 -8.30 -8.15
N ALA A 13 5.98 -7.32 -8.92
CA ALA A 13 5.63 -5.91 -8.75
C ALA A 13 4.12 -5.66 -8.97
N ALA A 14 3.48 -6.40 -9.87
CA ALA A 14 2.04 -6.34 -10.12
C ALA A 14 1.19 -6.75 -8.91
N THR A 15 1.77 -7.42 -7.91
CA THR A 15 1.06 -7.81 -6.69
C THR A 15 1.01 -6.74 -5.60
N TYR A 16 1.83 -5.70 -5.71
CA TYR A 16 1.91 -4.65 -4.69
C TYR A 16 1.05 -3.44 -5.07
N LEU A 17 0.36 -2.85 -4.09
CA LEU A 17 -0.16 -1.48 -4.21
C LEU A 17 0.81 -0.51 -3.55
N ARG A 18 1.02 0.63 -4.22
CA ARG A 18 1.88 1.70 -3.76
C ARG A 18 1.02 2.87 -3.27
N PHE A 19 1.13 3.16 -1.99
CA PHE A 19 0.50 4.30 -1.36
C PHE A 19 1.52 5.42 -1.15
N GLN A 20 1.15 6.63 -1.54
CA GLN A 20 1.98 7.83 -1.40
C GLN A 20 1.37 8.76 -0.36
N ASN A 21 2.19 9.68 0.17
CA ASN A 21 1.76 10.75 1.07
C ASN A 21 1.18 10.29 2.42
N ILE A 22 1.58 9.12 2.91
CA ILE A 22 1.21 8.67 4.26
C ILE A 22 2.13 9.32 5.29
N VAL A 23 1.53 10.01 6.26
CA VAL A 23 2.25 10.70 7.35
C VAL A 23 3.14 9.71 8.11
N GLU A 24 4.43 10.03 8.25
CA GLU A 24 5.36 9.19 9.03
C GLU A 24 5.31 9.57 10.51
N SER A 25 5.14 8.56 11.37
CA SER A 25 5.27 8.72 12.82
C SER A 25 6.40 7.84 13.36
N LYS A 26 7.13 8.31 14.39
CA LYS A 26 8.31 7.60 14.93
C LYS A 26 7.97 6.24 15.57
N GLU A 27 6.75 6.06 16.03
CA GLU A 27 6.23 4.85 16.68
C GLU A 27 5.02 4.30 15.90
N GLU A 28 5.06 4.34 14.57
CA GLU A 28 3.95 3.82 13.78
C GLU A 28 3.97 2.29 13.68
N ASP A 29 2.80 1.70 13.86
CA ASP A 29 2.50 0.36 13.38
C ASP A 29 1.93 0.50 11.96
N LEU A 30 2.79 0.24 10.97
CA LEU A 30 2.46 0.36 9.54
C LEU A 30 1.24 -0.47 9.15
N GLU A 31 1.11 -1.69 9.68
CA GLU A 31 0.01 -2.57 9.36
C GLU A 31 -1.30 -2.00 9.89
N GLN A 32 -1.30 -1.46 11.10
CA GLN A 32 -2.48 -0.85 11.68
C GLN A 32 -2.91 0.43 10.98
N VAL A 33 -1.96 1.30 10.62
CA VAL A 33 -2.26 2.53 9.87
C VAL A 33 -2.86 2.19 8.51
N MET A 34 -2.26 1.24 7.79
CA MET A 34 -2.80 0.80 6.49
C MET A 34 -4.16 0.11 6.64
N ALA A 35 -4.34 -0.71 7.68
CA ALA A 35 -5.62 -1.36 7.93
C ALA A 35 -6.72 -0.34 8.25
N GLU A 36 -6.43 0.74 8.97
CA GLU A 36 -7.38 1.82 9.26
C GLU A 36 -7.79 2.57 7.98
N ILE A 37 -6.82 2.99 7.15
CA ILE A 37 -7.08 3.67 5.87
C ILE A 37 -7.95 2.79 4.97
N LEU A 38 -7.58 1.51 4.85
CA LEU A 38 -8.27 0.57 3.97
C LEU A 38 -9.64 0.15 4.51
N ALA A 39 -9.83 0.12 5.84
CA ALA A 39 -11.12 -0.10 6.47
C ALA A 39 -12.10 1.03 6.14
N GLU A 40 -11.64 2.28 6.16
CA GLU A 40 -12.42 3.45 5.78
C GLU A 40 -12.81 3.40 4.29
N VAL A 41 -11.86 3.12 3.40
CA VAL A 41 -12.11 3.03 1.95
C VAL A 41 -13.05 1.90 1.57
N LEU A 42 -12.95 0.76 2.25
CA LEU A 42 -13.76 -0.43 1.94
C LEU A 42 -15.04 -0.51 2.78
N GLU A 43 -15.25 0.41 3.72
CA GLU A 43 -16.32 0.39 4.72
C GLU A 43 -16.41 -0.97 5.45
N ARG A 44 -15.26 -1.50 5.91
CA ARG A 44 -15.15 -2.80 6.60
C ARG A 44 -14.45 -2.68 7.93
N ASP A 45 -14.57 -3.72 8.77
CA ASP A 45 -13.84 -3.82 10.02
C ASP A 45 -12.33 -3.86 9.83
N LYS A 46 -11.60 -3.12 10.68
CA LYS A 46 -10.13 -3.04 10.69
C LYS A 46 -9.48 -4.43 10.86
N ASP A 47 -10.01 -5.26 11.76
CA ASP A 47 -9.46 -6.59 12.04
C ASP A 47 -9.57 -7.55 10.84
N ASP A 48 -10.61 -7.36 10.03
CA ASP A 48 -10.84 -8.13 8.81
C ASP A 48 -9.89 -7.74 7.68
N ILE A 49 -9.48 -6.47 7.65
CA ILE A 49 -8.47 -5.98 6.72
C ILE A 49 -7.08 -6.42 7.16
N LEU A 50 -6.77 -6.33 8.46
CA LEU A 50 -5.48 -6.76 9.01
C LEU A 50 -5.15 -8.21 8.62
N LYS A 51 -6.13 -9.12 8.74
CA LYS A 51 -5.98 -10.54 8.33
C LYS A 51 -5.76 -10.75 6.82
N LYS A 52 -6.03 -9.74 5.99
CA LYS A 52 -5.87 -9.81 4.52
C LYS A 52 -4.58 -9.15 4.05
N LEU A 53 -3.92 -8.37 4.91
CA LEU A 53 -2.58 -7.85 4.67
C LEU A 53 -1.57 -9.00 4.83
N ASP A 54 -0.59 -9.03 3.96
CA ASP A 54 0.45 -10.07 3.95
C ASP A 54 1.84 -9.44 4.19
N GLU A 55 2.20 -8.45 3.38
CA GLU A 55 3.43 -7.67 3.59
C GLU A 55 3.12 -6.17 3.50
N VAL A 56 3.63 -5.40 4.46
CA VAL A 56 3.56 -3.94 4.45
C VAL A 56 4.92 -3.37 4.81
N TYR A 57 5.48 -2.53 3.95
CA TYR A 57 6.76 -1.88 4.24
C TYR A 57 6.88 -0.50 3.59
N ARG A 58 7.68 0.37 4.22
CA ARG A 58 8.09 1.64 3.62
C ARG A 58 9.30 1.44 2.71
N VAL A 59 9.24 2.01 1.51
CA VAL A 59 10.37 2.05 0.59
C VAL A 59 11.23 3.27 0.89
N ASN A 60 12.52 3.02 1.18
CA ASN A 60 13.49 4.07 1.38
C ASN A 60 14.16 4.42 0.04
N THR A 61 13.65 5.45 -0.64
CA THR A 61 14.30 5.99 -1.83
C THR A 61 15.24 7.14 -1.45
N ASN A 62 16.39 7.22 -2.12
CA ASN A 62 17.31 8.35 -1.98
C ASN A 62 16.60 9.69 -2.23
N TYR A 63 15.63 9.70 -3.14
CA TYR A 63 14.81 10.87 -3.42
C TYR A 63 14.05 11.36 -2.18
N ALA A 64 13.30 10.49 -1.52
CA ALA A 64 12.53 10.84 -0.32
C ALA A 64 13.45 11.35 0.81
N ARG A 65 14.61 10.70 0.97
CA ARG A 65 15.62 11.11 1.95
C ARG A 65 16.18 12.51 1.69
N CYS A 66 16.47 12.85 0.44
CA CYS A 66 17.04 14.15 0.08
C CYS A 66 16.01 15.29 0.14
N HIS A 67 14.75 15.02 -0.23
CA HIS A 67 13.72 16.04 -0.38
C HIS A 67 12.76 16.14 0.80
N LYS A 68 13.00 15.38 1.89
CA LYS A 68 12.11 15.31 3.08
C LYS A 68 10.65 15.01 2.69
N CYS A 69 10.45 14.19 1.67
CA CYS A 69 9.13 13.73 1.26
C CYS A 69 8.71 12.52 2.13
N PRO A 70 7.40 12.33 2.37
CA PRO A 70 6.92 11.08 2.96
C PRO A 70 7.34 9.89 2.10
N LYS A 71 7.84 8.83 2.74
CA LYS A 71 8.15 7.58 2.06
C LYS A 71 6.88 6.89 1.63
N GLU A 72 7.05 6.03 0.64
CA GLU A 72 5.96 5.31 0.02
C GLU A 72 5.78 3.98 0.72
N VAL A 73 4.53 3.56 0.87
CA VAL A 73 4.17 2.31 1.50
C VAL A 73 3.76 1.31 0.43
N TYR A 74 4.42 0.16 0.43
CA TYR A 74 4.11 -0.96 -0.44
C TYR A 74 3.31 -1.96 0.38
N VAL A 75 2.15 -2.34 -0.15
CA VAL A 75 1.24 -3.30 0.48
C VAL A 75 1.00 -4.48 -0.45
N ARG A 76 1.27 -5.68 0.04
CA ARG A 76 0.83 -6.95 -0.56
C ARG A 76 -0.37 -7.47 0.20
N PHE A 77 -1.37 -7.92 -0.55
CA PHE A 77 -2.55 -8.57 0.00
C PHE A 77 -2.46 -10.07 -0.18
N ALA A 78 -2.95 -10.83 0.81
CA ALA A 78 -3.06 -12.29 0.73
C ALA A 78 -4.00 -12.75 -0.40
N ARG A 79 -4.94 -11.89 -0.82
CA ARG A 79 -5.92 -12.20 -1.88
C ARG A 79 -5.94 -11.12 -2.95
N ARG A 80 -5.66 -11.51 -4.20
CA ARG A 80 -5.72 -10.63 -5.38
C ARG A 80 -7.07 -9.94 -5.60
N LYS A 81 -8.18 -10.58 -5.19
CA LYS A 81 -9.52 -9.98 -5.27
C LYS A 81 -9.63 -8.65 -4.50
N VAL A 82 -8.95 -8.53 -3.37
CA VAL A 82 -8.95 -7.31 -2.55
C VAL A 82 -8.18 -6.20 -3.26
N TRP A 83 -7.04 -6.56 -3.84
CA TRP A 83 -6.22 -5.68 -4.68
C TRP A 83 -7.03 -5.12 -5.86
N ASP A 84 -7.78 -5.97 -6.59
CA ASP A 84 -8.58 -5.55 -7.75
C ASP A 84 -9.70 -4.57 -7.37
N ILE A 85 -10.33 -4.76 -6.20
CA ILE A 85 -11.39 -3.88 -5.70
C ILE A 85 -10.81 -2.51 -5.36
N ILE A 86 -9.73 -2.46 -4.58
CA ILE A 86 -9.07 -1.21 -4.19
C ILE A 86 -8.57 -0.47 -5.42
N TYR A 87 -7.97 -1.20 -6.38
CA TYR A 87 -7.49 -0.60 -7.62
C TYR A 87 -8.61 0.04 -8.43
N LYS A 88 -9.78 -0.61 -8.53
CA LYS A 88 -10.96 -0.02 -9.19
C LYS A 88 -11.46 1.23 -8.48
N ILE A 89 -11.61 1.17 -7.15
CA ILE A 89 -12.05 2.33 -6.35
C ILE A 89 -11.07 3.50 -6.51
N SER A 90 -9.76 3.25 -6.47
CA SER A 90 -8.74 4.30 -6.64
C SER A 90 -8.74 4.97 -8.02
N ARG A 91 -9.34 4.34 -9.04
CA ARG A 91 -9.52 4.95 -10.36
C ARG A 91 -10.76 5.84 -10.42
N GLU A 92 -11.75 5.58 -9.58
CA GLU A 92 -13.05 6.26 -9.58
C GLU A 92 -13.06 7.41 -8.55
N GLU A 93 -12.41 7.23 -7.40
CA GLU A 93 -12.44 8.16 -6.27
C GLU A 93 -11.05 8.43 -5.68
N THR A 94 -10.86 9.62 -5.13
CA THR A 94 -9.67 9.95 -4.35
C THR A 94 -9.80 9.37 -2.94
N ILE A 95 -8.89 8.45 -2.59
CA ILE A 95 -8.77 7.92 -1.24
C ILE A 95 -8.30 9.07 -0.33
N LYS A 96 -9.17 9.50 0.57
CA LYS A 96 -8.86 10.49 1.61
C LYS A 96 -8.69 9.77 2.94
N TYR A 97 -7.78 10.26 3.76
CA TYR A 97 -7.61 9.80 5.12
C TYR A 97 -7.44 11.00 6.04
N LYS A 98 -8.27 11.07 7.09
CA LYS A 98 -8.33 12.23 8.03
C LYS A 98 -8.60 13.57 7.34
N ASP A 99 -9.55 13.60 6.39
CA ASP A 99 -9.95 14.81 5.64
C ASP A 99 -8.85 15.49 4.83
N LYS A 100 -7.77 14.75 4.50
CA LYS A 100 -6.69 15.17 3.59
C LYS A 100 -6.60 14.30 2.35
#